data_AF-A0A969FDB9-F1
#
_entry.id   AF-A0A969FDB9-F1
#
_cell.length_a   1.000
_cell.length_b   1.000
_cell.length_c   1.000
_cell.angle_alpha   90.00
_cell.angle_beta   90.00
_cell.angle_gamma   90.00
#
_symmetry.space_group_name_H-M   'P 1'
#
loop_
_entity.id
_entity.type
_entity.pdbx_description
1 polymer ?
#
loop_
_entity_poly.entity_id
_entity_poly.type
_entity_poly.pdbx_seq_one_letter_code
_entity_poly.pdbx_strand_id
1 'polypeptide(L)'
;MAAKHLIKQVADEFGWTQADVQRAVDASQDLVTTRDEVILCMLRYAGPDLKMRNYELGAQKRISSQQREMVKSLIEQLTNVQNFYAAQVVPTLKATIDAQAAYIKDLLKQASGKNQGGGNG
;
A
#
# COMPACT_ATOMS: atom_id res chain seq x y z
N MET A 1 -6.99 -44.74 -31.10
CA MET A 1 -6.39 -45.32 -29.87
C MET A 1 -5.07 -44.64 -29.44
N ALA A 2 -4.32 -43.97 -30.34
CA ALA A 2 -3.06 -43.28 -30.02
C ALA A 2 -3.18 -42.06 -29.07
N ALA A 3 -4.33 -41.38 -29.03
CA ALA A 3 -4.54 -40.16 -28.23
C ALA A 3 -4.45 -40.38 -26.70
N LYS A 4 -4.89 -41.53 -26.17
CA LYS A 4 -4.97 -41.75 -24.71
C LYS A 4 -3.60 -41.79 -24.02
N HIS A 5 -2.59 -42.37 -24.66
CA HIS A 5 -1.23 -42.41 -24.12
C HIS A 5 -0.60 -41.01 -24.12
N LEU A 6 -0.81 -40.24 -25.19
CA LEU A 6 -0.34 -38.86 -25.31
C LEU A 6 -1.00 -37.94 -24.28
N ILE A 7 -2.31 -38.06 -24.08
CA ILE A 7 -3.06 -37.29 -23.09
C ILE A 7 -2.53 -37.53 -21.68
N LYS A 8 -2.27 -38.80 -21.32
CA LYS A 8 -1.69 -39.13 -20.01
C LYS A 8 -0.30 -38.53 -19.83
N GLN A 9 0.58 -38.70 -20.83
CA GLN A 9 1.94 -38.18 -20.76
C GLN A 9 1.97 -36.65 -20.59
N VAL A 10 1.16 -35.93 -21.36
CA VAL A 10 1.11 -34.47 -21.30
C VAL A 10 0.42 -33.99 -20.02
N ALA A 11 -0.62 -34.69 -19.55
CA ALA A 11 -1.26 -34.40 -18.26
C ALA A 11 -0.26 -34.46 -17.10
N ASP A 12 0.53 -35.55 -17.03
CA ASP A 12 1.53 -35.75 -15.99
C ASP A 12 2.66 -34.70 -16.06
N GLU A 13 3.09 -34.31 -17.26
CA GLU A 13 4.17 -33.34 -17.48
C GLU A 13 3.78 -31.90 -17.10
N PHE A 14 2.57 -31.47 -17.45
CA PHE A 14 2.11 -30.10 -17.22
C PHE A 14 1.27 -29.95 -15.94
N GLY A 15 1.09 -31.03 -15.17
CA GLY A 15 0.29 -31.03 -13.94
C GLY A 15 -1.21 -30.81 -14.17
N TRP A 16 -1.72 -31.21 -15.34
CA TRP A 16 -3.14 -31.16 -15.68
C TRP A 16 -3.79 -32.51 -15.41
N THR A 17 -5.12 -32.54 -15.21
CA THR A 17 -5.81 -33.84 -15.20
C THR A 17 -5.98 -34.36 -16.63
N GLN A 18 -5.99 -35.68 -16.82
CA GLN A 18 -6.27 -36.27 -18.14
C GLN A 18 -7.63 -35.81 -18.71
N ALA A 19 -8.60 -35.53 -17.85
CA ALA A 19 -9.90 -35.00 -18.25
C ALA A 19 -9.81 -33.55 -18.77
N ASP A 20 -8.95 -32.71 -18.18
CA ASP A 20 -8.72 -31.34 -18.65
C ASP A 20 -8.01 -31.33 -20.00
N VAL A 21 -7.00 -32.19 -20.16
CA VAL A 21 -6.30 -32.35 -21.44
C VAL A 21 -7.24 -32.89 -22.51
N GLN A 22 -8.07 -33.88 -22.19
CA GLN A 22 -9.10 -34.40 -23.12
C GLN A 22 -10.11 -33.31 -23.52
N ARG A 23 -10.60 -32.50 -22.56
CA ARG A 23 -11.50 -31.37 -22.85
C ARG A 23 -10.85 -30.34 -23.77
N ALA A 24 -9.57 -30.04 -23.57
CA ALA A 24 -8.84 -29.11 -24.43
C ALA A 24 -8.70 -29.65 -25.87
N VAL A 25 -8.43 -30.95 -26.02
CA VAL A 25 -8.37 -31.64 -27.31
C VAL A 25 -9.74 -31.67 -27.98
N ASP A 26 -10.80 -32.04 -27.27
CA ASP A 26 -12.17 -32.11 -27.80
C ASP A 26 -12.67 -30.73 -28.26
N ALA A 27 -12.27 -29.66 -27.55
CA ALA A 27 -12.62 -28.29 -27.91
C ALA A 27 -11.93 -27.80 -29.20
N SER A 28 -10.85 -28.45 -29.64
CA SER A 28 -10.13 -28.05 -30.86
C SER A 28 -10.90 -28.38 -32.15
N GLN A 29 -11.79 -29.39 -32.11
CA GLN A 29 -12.49 -29.97 -33.25
C GLN A 29 -11.58 -30.56 -34.36
N ASP A 30 -10.27 -30.56 -34.14
CA ASP A 30 -9.26 -31.07 -35.08
C ASP A 30 -8.84 -32.50 -34.71
N LEU A 31 -8.36 -33.25 -35.71
CA LEU A 31 -7.75 -34.55 -35.46
C LEU A 31 -6.35 -34.36 -34.85
N VAL A 32 -6.25 -34.54 -33.53
CA VAL A 32 -4.99 -34.45 -32.79
C VAL A 32 -4.28 -35.80 -32.80
N THR A 33 -3.07 -35.85 -33.35
CA THR A 33 -2.30 -37.09 -33.56
C THR A 33 -0.92 -37.06 -32.91
N THR A 34 -0.40 -35.87 -32.63
CA THR A 34 0.95 -35.67 -32.09
C THR A 34 0.91 -35.04 -30.70
N ARG A 35 2.01 -35.19 -29.96
CA ARG A 35 2.19 -34.57 -28.63
C ARG A 35 2.09 -33.04 -28.69
N ASP A 36 2.69 -32.43 -29.71
CA ASP A 36 2.75 -30.96 -29.81
C ASP A 36 1.37 -30.37 -30.12
N GLU A 37 0.53 -31.07 -30.89
CA GLU A 37 -0.87 -30.69 -31.11
C GLU A 37 -1.69 -30.76 -29.81
N VAL A 38 -1.48 -31.76 -28.95
CA VAL A 38 -2.13 -31.84 -27.62
C VAL A 38 -1.73 -30.63 -26.76
N ILE A 39 -0.44 -30.30 -26.73
CA ILE A 39 0.08 -29.14 -25.99
C ILE A 39 -0.52 -27.85 -26.54
N LEU A 40 -0.60 -27.70 -27.87
CA LEU A 40 -1.20 -26.52 -28.50
C LEU A 40 -2.69 -26.38 -28.13
N CYS A 41 -3.43 -27.47 -28.09
CA CYS A 41 -4.83 -27.47 -27.66
C CYS A 41 -4.96 -27.00 -26.20
N MET A 42 -4.09 -27.47 -25.30
CA MET A 42 -4.07 -27.03 -23.90
C MET A 42 -3.76 -25.54 -23.76
N LEU A 43 -2.76 -25.04 -24.50
CA LEU A 43 -2.40 -23.62 -24.50
C LEU A 43 -3.55 -22.75 -25.04
N ARG A 44 -4.21 -23.20 -26.10
CA ARG A 44 -5.38 -22.49 -26.67
C ARG A 44 -6.55 -22.47 -25.70
N TYR A 45 -6.82 -23.60 -25.04
CA TYR A 45 -7.90 -23.74 -24.05
C TYR A 45 -7.65 -22.87 -22.81
N ALA A 46 -6.42 -22.85 -22.28
CA ALA A 46 -6.04 -22.04 -21.12
C ALA A 46 -5.79 -20.56 -21.43
N GLY A 47 -5.59 -20.21 -22.70
CA GLY A 47 -5.19 -18.87 -23.13
C GLY A 47 -6.08 -17.73 -22.60
N PRO A 48 -7.43 -17.83 -22.67
CA PRO A 48 -8.32 -16.81 -22.13
C PRO A 48 -8.14 -16.56 -20.63
N ASP A 49 -8.06 -17.62 -19.82
CA ASP A 49 -7.91 -17.54 -18.37
C ASP A 49 -6.53 -16.98 -17.97
N LEU A 50 -5.48 -17.40 -18.68
CA LEU A 50 -4.13 -16.85 -18.50
C LEU A 50 -4.07 -15.35 -18.81
N LYS A 51 -4.78 -14.91 -19.86
CA LYS A 51 -4.88 -13.49 -20.22
C LYS A 51 -5.61 -12.69 -19.13
N MET A 52 -6.71 -13.21 -18.61
CA MET A 52 -7.46 -12.59 -17.52
C MET A 52 -6.61 -12.47 -16.24
N ARG A 53 -5.96 -13.56 -15.84
CA ARG A 53 -5.06 -13.58 -14.67
C ARG A 53 -3.92 -12.57 -14.80
N ASN A 54 -3.32 -12.45 -15.99
CA ASN A 54 -2.27 -11.46 -16.24
C ASN A 54 -2.77 -10.03 -16.12
N TYR A 55 -4.00 -9.75 -16.59
CA TYR A 55 -4.63 -8.45 -16.42
C TYR A 55 -4.86 -8.12 -14.93
N GLU A 56 -5.42 -9.06 -14.17
CA GLU A 56 -5.66 -8.91 -12.73
C GLU A 56 -4.36 -8.69 -11.95
N LEU A 57 -3.31 -9.46 -12.24
CA LEU A 57 -1.97 -9.26 -11.64
C LEU A 57 -1.41 -7.88 -11.96
N GLY A 58 -1.61 -7.39 -13.20
CA GLY A 58 -1.24 -6.04 -13.60
C GLY A 58 -1.99 -4.97 -12.80
N ALA A 59 -3.30 -5.16 -12.62
CA ALA A 59 -4.14 -4.25 -11.82
C ALA A 59 -3.72 -4.23 -10.34
N GLN A 60 -3.46 -5.39 -9.73
CA GLN A 60 -3.00 -5.50 -8.35
C GLN A 60 -1.64 -4.79 -8.14
N LYS A 61 -0.70 -4.96 -9.07
CA LYS A 61 0.60 -4.23 -9.03
C LYS A 61 0.41 -2.72 -9.06
N ARG A 62 -0.51 -2.20 -9.88
CA ARG A 62 -0.83 -0.77 -9.93
C ARG A 62 -1.42 -0.27 -8.61
N ILE A 63 -2.38 -0.99 -8.03
CA ILE A 63 -2.97 -0.63 -6.73
C ILE A 63 -1.88 -0.60 -5.65
N SER A 64 -0.99 -1.59 -5.61
CA SER A 64 0.12 -1.64 -4.66
C SER A 64 1.05 -0.41 -4.79
N SER A 65 1.34 0.03 -6.01
CA SER A 65 2.16 1.22 -6.25
C SER A 65 1.47 2.51 -5.77
N GLN A 66 0.17 2.66 -6.02
CA GLN A 66 -0.61 3.82 -5.58
C GLN A 66 -0.70 3.88 -4.05
N GLN A 67 -0.89 2.74 -3.38
CA GLN A 67 -0.91 2.66 -1.92
C GLN A 67 0.44 3.06 -1.32
N ARG A 68 1.56 2.63 -1.93
CA ARG A 68 2.91 3.05 -1.48
C ARG A 68 3.12 4.55 -1.58
N GLU A 69 2.76 5.17 -2.70
CA GLU A 69 2.87 6.63 -2.88
C GLU A 69 1.97 7.39 -1.90
N MET A 70 0.76 6.89 -1.64
CA MET A 70 -0.14 7.48 -0.64
C MET A 70 0.46 7.43 0.76
N VAL A 71 1.01 6.28 1.18
CA VAL A 71 1.67 6.14 2.49
C VAL A 71 2.87 7.10 2.59
N LYS A 72 3.68 7.20 1.53
CA LYS A 72 4.82 8.14 1.49
C LYS A 72 4.36 9.59 1.67
N SER A 73 3.32 10.01 0.95
CA SER A 73 2.73 11.34 1.07
C SER A 73 2.20 11.62 2.48
N LEU A 74 1.51 10.66 3.09
CA LEU A 74 1.01 10.79 4.47
C LEU A 74 2.17 10.95 5.49
N ILE A 75 3.27 10.22 5.30
CA ILE A 75 4.46 10.36 6.15
C ILE A 75 5.05 11.76 6.00
N GLU A 76 5.23 12.26 4.77
CA GLU A 76 5.75 13.60 4.51
C GLU A 76 4.87 14.69 5.15
N GLN A 77 3.53 14.56 5.04
CA GLN A 77 2.59 15.47 5.69
C GLN A 77 2.71 15.44 7.22
N LEU A 78 2.77 14.25 7.83
CA LEU A 78 2.94 14.10 9.27
C LEU A 78 4.25 14.71 9.76
N THR A 79 5.35 14.47 9.04
CA THR A 79 6.66 15.06 9.37
C THR A 79 6.62 16.59 9.29
N ASN A 80 5.99 17.16 8.26
CA ASN A 80 5.84 18.60 8.13
C ASN A 80 5.04 19.22 9.28
N VAL A 81 3.94 18.58 9.68
CA VAL A 81 3.13 19.03 10.83
C VAL A 81 3.94 18.95 12.12
N GLN A 82 4.63 17.84 12.37
CA GLN A 82 5.50 17.71 13.55
C GLN A 82 6.57 18.80 13.60
N ASN A 83 7.23 19.08 12.47
CA ASN A 83 8.23 20.15 12.37
C ASN A 83 7.63 21.53 12.61
N PHE A 84 6.42 21.81 12.09
CA PHE A 84 5.72 23.06 12.34
C PHE A 84 5.44 23.28 13.84
N TYR A 85 4.94 22.26 14.53
CA TYR A 85 4.69 22.34 15.96
C TYR A 85 5.98 22.52 16.76
N ALA A 86 7.01 21.72 16.47
CA ALA A 86 8.28 21.74 17.19
C ALA A 86 9.07 23.04 16.98
N ALA A 87 9.07 23.58 15.75
CA ALA A 87 9.90 24.74 15.40
C ALA A 87 9.18 26.08 15.58
N GLN A 88 7.85 26.14 15.44
CA GLN A 88 7.10 27.40 15.50
C GLN A 88 6.19 27.46 16.71
N VAL A 89 5.22 26.55 16.80
CA VAL A 89 4.14 26.67 17.79
C VAL A 89 4.66 26.57 19.23
N VAL A 90 5.45 25.53 19.54
CA VAL A 90 5.95 25.29 20.89
C VAL A 90 6.88 26.42 21.37
N PRO A 91 7.89 26.86 20.58
CA PRO A 91 8.75 27.97 20.98
C PRO A 91 7.99 29.28 21.17
N THR A 92 7.06 29.62 20.28
CA THR A 92 6.27 30.86 20.36
C THR A 92 5.35 30.87 21.58
N LEU A 93 4.70 29.75 21.88
CA LEU A 93 3.88 29.63 23.09
C LEU A 93 4.72 29.77 24.35
N LYS A 94 5.90 29.13 24.39
CA LYS A 94 6.82 29.24 25.51
C LYS A 94 7.27 30.69 25.73
N ALA A 95 7.69 31.37 24.67
CA ALA A 95 8.10 32.78 24.75
C ALA A 95 6.96 33.68 25.25
N THR A 96 5.73 33.45 24.79
CA THR A 96 4.54 34.18 25.26
C THR A 96 4.29 33.94 26.74
N ILE A 97 4.36 32.69 27.21
CA ILE A 97 4.18 32.33 28.62
C ILE A 97 5.25 32.99 29.49
N ASP A 98 6.52 32.93 29.07
CA ASP A 98 7.64 33.53 29.80
C ASP A 98 7.48 35.05 29.92
N ALA A 99 7.02 35.72 28.86
CA ALA A 99 6.75 37.16 28.87
C ALA A 99 5.58 37.52 29.82
N GLN A 100 4.50 36.74 29.81
CA GLN A 100 3.37 36.95 30.72
C GLN A 100 3.76 36.71 32.18
N ALA A 101 4.57 35.67 32.45
CA ALA A 101 5.08 35.39 33.79
C ALA A 101 5.98 36.54 34.31
N ALA A 102 6.83 37.11 33.45
CA ALA A 102 7.64 38.28 33.78
C ALA A 102 6.77 39.50 34.10
N TYR A 103 5.76 39.78 33.27
CA TYR A 103 4.83 40.88 33.49
C TYR A 103 4.06 40.76 34.81
N ILE A 104 3.53 39.56 35.12
CA ILE A 104 2.85 39.29 36.39
C ILE A 104 3.79 39.50 37.58
N LYS A 105 5.04 39.02 37.48
CA LYS A 105 6.04 39.21 38.54
C LYS A 105 6.31 40.68 38.81
N ASP A 106 6.38 41.51 37.78
CA ASP A 106 6.60 42.94 37.93
C ASP A 106 5.36 43.65 38.50
N LEU A 107 4.14 43.27 38.09
CA LEU A 107 2.91 43.75 38.73
C LEU A 107 2.87 43.42 40.22
N LEU A 108 3.24 42.20 40.61
CA LEU A 108 3.28 41.78 42.01
C LEU A 108 4.28 42.60 42.85
N LYS A 109 5.45 42.94 42.29
CA LYS A 109 6.43 43.83 42.94
C LYS A 109 5.91 45.25 43.13
N GLN A 110 5.19 45.80 42.14
CA GLN A 110 4.60 47.13 42.23
C GLN A 110 3.49 47.16 43.31
N ALA A 111 2.69 46.10 43.39
CA ALA A 111 1.66 45.96 44.42
C ALA A 111 2.24 45.83 45.84
N SER A 112 3.34 45.09 46.01
CA SER A 112 3.99 44.95 47.32
C SER A 112 4.76 46.20 47.76
N GLY A 113 5.38 46.94 46.84
CA GLY A 113 6.08 48.19 47.14
C GLY A 113 5.16 49.35 47.56
N LYS A 114 3.90 49.38 47.08
CA LYS A 114 2.92 50.41 47.48
C LYS A 114 2.42 50.29 48.92
N ASN A 115 2.53 49.12 49.55
CA ASN A 115 2.09 48.89 50.93
C ASN A 115 3.16 49.15 52.00
N GLN A 116 4.38 49.57 51.64
CA GLN A 116 5.46 49.87 52.60
C GLN A 116 5.76 51.37 52.80
N GLY A 117 5.01 52.28 52.17
CA GLY A 117 5.30 53.72 52.18
C GLY A 117 4.38 54.61 53.06
N GLY A 118 3.58 54.04 53.96
CA GLY A 118 2.61 54.79 54.76
C GLY A 118 2.74 54.53 56.26
N GLY A 119 3.91 54.80 56.83
CA GLY A 119 4.16 54.73 58.28
C GLY A 119 4.76 56.04 58.78
N ASN A 120 3.94 56.79 59.52
CA ASN A 120 4.19 57.98 60.35
C ASN A 120 5.56 58.67 60.34
N GLY A 121 5.52 59.97 60.07
CA GLY A 121 6.48 60.99 60.49
C GLY A 121 5.83 62.36 60.40
#